data_AF-A0A8H4TC49-F1
#
_entry.id   AF-A0A8H4TC49-F1
#
_cell.length_a   1.000
_cell.length_b   1.000
_cell.length_c   1.000
_cell.angle_alpha   90.00
_cell.angle_beta   90.00
_cell.angle_gamma   90.00
#
_symmetry.space_group_name_H-M   'P 1'
#
loop_
_entity.id
_entity.type
_entity.pdbx_description
1 polymer ?
#
loop_
_entity_poly.entity_id
_entity_poly.type
_entity_poly.pdbx_seq_one_letter_code
_entity_poly.pdbx_strand_id
1 'polypeptide(L)'
;MSNSIPRRMTTEEQPYCIWHPDMATEDTYRSLASKFPGMRYQVGRACAAVGYHALYQELDLPEVSIAEEARENETDGGKLIYNEIMSFKSRYAIMYECKRTVELMNYECPAYLNGNTEVRWRLTARQGITRRVNDDLLPCIEEDMHLGLEDQEVDQRHGTLSGDKARLRTVLCLGICRR
;
A
#
# COMPACT_ATOMS: atom_id res chain seq x y z
N MET A 1 5.46 -13.03 -1.27
CA MET A 1 5.14 -13.49 -2.65
C MET A 1 6.22 -14.45 -3.16
N SER A 2 5.85 -15.59 -3.78
CA SER A 2 6.74 -16.73 -4.08
C SER A 2 7.43 -16.73 -5.45
N ASN A 3 7.54 -15.58 -6.13
CA ASN A 3 8.05 -15.49 -7.52
C ASN A 3 7.36 -16.40 -8.56
N SER A 4 6.14 -16.85 -8.25
CA SER A 4 5.36 -17.77 -9.08
C SER A 4 4.06 -17.12 -9.50
N ILE A 5 3.82 -17.01 -10.81
CA ILE A 5 2.61 -16.38 -11.37
C ILE A 5 1.66 -17.46 -11.86
N PRO A 6 0.40 -17.51 -11.40
CA PRO A 6 -0.54 -18.55 -11.82
C PRO A 6 -0.86 -18.44 -13.31
N ARG A 7 -1.31 -19.55 -13.91
CA ARG A 7 -1.68 -19.58 -15.33
C ARG A 7 -2.90 -18.71 -15.64
N ARG A 8 -3.87 -18.68 -14.73
CA ARG A 8 -5.12 -17.92 -14.80
C ARG A 8 -5.46 -17.42 -13.40
N MET A 9 -6.17 -16.30 -13.34
CA MET A 9 -6.66 -15.67 -12.11
C MET A 9 -7.88 -14.82 -12.50
N THR A 10 -9.03 -15.00 -11.85
CA THR A 10 -10.19 -14.09 -11.99
C THR A 10 -9.93 -12.78 -11.22
N THR A 11 -10.80 -11.78 -11.36
CA THR A 11 -10.65 -10.53 -10.61
C THR A 11 -10.78 -10.75 -9.10
N GLU A 12 -11.65 -11.68 -8.70
CA GLU A 12 -11.90 -12.02 -7.29
C GLU A 12 -10.74 -12.82 -6.67
N GLU A 13 -9.94 -13.50 -7.49
CA GLU A 13 -8.74 -14.23 -7.08
C GLU A 13 -7.50 -13.33 -7.00
N GLN A 14 -7.58 -12.07 -7.42
CA GLN A 14 -6.46 -11.13 -7.39
C GLN A 14 -6.26 -10.56 -5.99
N PRO A 15 -5.14 -10.89 -5.31
CA PRO A 15 -4.87 -10.37 -3.98
C PRO A 15 -4.67 -8.86 -4.01
N TYR A 16 -5.13 -8.17 -2.96
CA TYR A 16 -4.93 -6.72 -2.82
C TYR A 16 -3.51 -6.35 -2.39
N CYS A 17 -2.88 -7.16 -1.54
CA CYS A 17 -1.49 -7.00 -1.11
C CYS A 17 -0.59 -8.11 -1.68
N ILE A 18 0.45 -7.73 -2.43
CA ILE A 18 1.44 -8.68 -3.02
C ILE A 18 2.89 -8.37 -2.64
N TRP A 19 3.09 -7.38 -1.77
CA TRP A 19 4.41 -6.85 -1.37
C TRP A 19 4.71 -7.05 0.12
N HIS A 20 3.85 -7.78 0.83
CA HIS A 20 4.04 -8.18 2.22
C HIS A 20 3.62 -9.65 2.39
N PRO A 21 4.25 -10.42 3.29
CA PRO A 21 5.49 -10.11 4.02
C PRO A 21 6.72 -10.10 3.11
N ASP A 22 6.77 -11.02 2.15
CA ASP A 22 7.87 -11.15 1.20
C ASP A 22 7.57 -10.47 -0.13
N MET A 23 8.60 -9.89 -0.74
CA MET A 23 8.53 -9.21 -2.02
C MET A 23 9.08 -10.09 -3.14
N ALA A 24 8.51 -9.99 -4.33
CA ALA A 24 8.98 -10.70 -5.52
C ALA A 24 10.11 -9.95 -6.24
N THR A 25 10.73 -10.59 -7.21
CA THR A 25 11.69 -9.96 -8.12
C THR A 25 10.99 -8.97 -9.04
N GLU A 26 11.74 -7.98 -9.52
CA GLU A 26 11.25 -7.01 -10.50
C GLU A 26 10.68 -7.72 -11.75
N ASP A 27 11.37 -8.73 -12.28
CA ASP A 27 10.89 -9.50 -13.44
C ASP A 27 9.57 -10.25 -13.18
N THR A 28 9.36 -10.71 -11.95
CA THR A 28 8.08 -11.32 -11.56
C THR A 28 6.98 -10.27 -11.58
N TYR A 29 7.20 -9.10 -11.00
CA TYR A 29 6.21 -8.02 -11.00
C TYR A 29 5.94 -7.50 -12.42
N ARG A 30 6.96 -7.37 -13.27
CA ARG A 30 6.80 -7.02 -14.69
C ARG A 30 5.94 -8.06 -15.43
N SER A 31 6.24 -9.34 -15.22
CA SER A 31 5.46 -10.44 -15.80
C SER A 31 4.02 -10.46 -15.28
N LEU A 32 3.80 -10.11 -14.01
CA LEU A 32 2.47 -10.06 -13.40
C LEU A 32 1.63 -8.95 -14.03
N ALA A 33 2.17 -7.73 -14.11
CA ALA A 33 1.49 -6.58 -14.72
C ALA A 33 1.18 -6.82 -16.20
N SER A 34 2.09 -7.48 -16.94
CA SER A 34 1.88 -7.84 -18.34
C SER A 34 0.76 -8.88 -18.50
N LYS A 35 0.74 -9.92 -17.67
CA LYS A 35 -0.21 -11.03 -17.78
C LYS A 35 -1.59 -10.71 -17.21
N PHE A 36 -1.63 -9.92 -16.14
CA PHE A 36 -2.85 -9.50 -15.46
C PHE A 36 -2.87 -7.97 -15.33
N PRO A 37 -3.25 -7.23 -16.41
CA PRO A 37 -3.20 -5.76 -16.42
C PRO A 37 -4.04 -5.09 -15.32
N GLY A 38 -5.08 -5.76 -14.82
CA GLY A 38 -5.87 -5.30 -13.68
C GLY A 38 -5.07 -5.17 -12.37
N MET A 39 -3.95 -5.90 -12.24
CA MET A 39 -3.10 -5.88 -11.05
C MET A 39 -2.01 -4.79 -11.08
N ARG A 40 -2.02 -3.89 -12.07
CA ARG A 40 -0.96 -2.88 -12.22
C ARG A 40 -0.79 -1.97 -11.00
N TYR A 41 -1.87 -1.71 -10.26
CA TYR A 41 -1.81 -0.85 -9.07
C TYR A 41 -1.18 -1.56 -7.87
N GLN A 42 -1.47 -2.85 -7.70
CA GLN A 42 -0.81 -3.72 -6.72
C GLN A 42 0.68 -3.86 -7.05
N VAL A 43 1.03 -3.98 -8.34
CA VAL A 43 2.42 -3.97 -8.80
C VAL A 43 3.06 -2.61 -8.54
N GLY A 44 2.37 -1.51 -8.77
CA GLY A 44 2.86 -0.16 -8.46
C GLY A 44 3.17 0.03 -6.98
N ARG A 45 2.27 -0.42 -6.09
CA ARG A 45 2.51 -0.46 -4.63
C ARG A 45 3.71 -1.33 -4.26
N ALA A 46 3.87 -2.48 -4.91
CA ALA A 46 5.04 -3.33 -4.72
C ALA A 46 6.35 -2.64 -5.17
N CYS A 47 6.33 -1.94 -6.31
CA CYS A 47 7.48 -1.18 -6.79
C CYS A 47 7.87 -0.07 -5.81
N ALA A 48 6.89 0.63 -5.24
CA ALA A 48 7.12 1.63 -4.20
C ALA A 48 7.71 1.03 -2.92
N ALA A 49 7.20 -0.13 -2.48
CA ALA A 49 7.69 -0.81 -1.29
C ALA A 49 9.13 -1.33 -1.43
N VAL A 50 9.50 -1.85 -2.61
CA VAL A 50 10.84 -2.41 -2.88
C VAL A 50 11.83 -1.34 -3.37
N GLY A 51 11.35 -0.33 -4.08
CA GLY A 51 12.17 0.64 -4.81
C GLY A 51 12.48 0.24 -6.27
N TYR A 52 11.61 -0.52 -6.94
CA TYR A 52 11.77 -0.84 -8.37
C TYR A 52 11.31 0.32 -9.27
N HIS A 53 12.09 1.41 -9.30
CA HIS A 53 11.76 2.62 -10.06
C HIS A 53 11.64 2.37 -11.57
N ALA A 54 12.55 1.58 -12.16
CA ALA A 54 12.52 1.29 -13.59
C ALA A 54 11.21 0.61 -14.01
N LEU A 55 10.81 -0.47 -13.34
CA LEU A 55 9.50 -1.09 -13.56
C LEU A 55 8.34 -0.13 -13.30
N TYR A 56 8.40 0.67 -12.23
CA TYR A 56 7.33 1.62 -11.93
C TYR A 56 7.07 2.62 -13.10
N GLN A 57 8.12 3.08 -13.78
CA GLN A 57 7.99 3.96 -14.95
C GLN A 57 7.24 3.30 -16.11
N GLU A 58 7.31 1.96 -16.23
CA GLU A 58 6.55 1.21 -17.24
C GLU A 58 5.03 1.21 -16.96
N LEU A 59 4.60 1.49 -15.71
CA LEU A 59 3.20 1.42 -15.30
C LEU A 59 2.43 2.74 -15.48
N ASP A 60 3.13 3.88 -15.44
CA ASP A 60 2.59 5.25 -15.60
C ASP A 60 1.40 5.58 -14.64
N LEU A 61 1.65 5.54 -13.33
CA LEU A 61 0.59 5.61 -12.31
C LEU A 61 0.74 6.76 -11.28
N PRO A 62 0.21 7.98 -11.52
CA PRO A 62 0.29 9.08 -10.54
C PRO A 62 -0.69 8.91 -9.35
N GLU A 63 -0.53 7.81 -8.60
CA GLU A 63 -1.41 7.37 -7.51
C GLU A 63 -0.81 7.74 -6.14
N VAL A 64 -1.64 8.31 -5.25
CA VAL A 64 -1.16 8.87 -3.98
C VAL A 64 -0.69 7.81 -2.98
N SER A 65 -1.35 6.66 -2.88
CA SER A 65 -0.94 5.56 -1.99
C SER A 65 0.40 4.95 -2.39
N ILE A 66 0.72 4.90 -3.69
CA ILE A 66 2.05 4.51 -4.18
C ILE A 66 3.10 5.54 -3.74
N ALA A 67 2.81 6.83 -3.81
CA ALA A 67 3.73 7.85 -3.33
C ALA A 67 3.95 7.76 -1.81
N GLU A 68 2.90 7.53 -1.01
CA GLU A 68 3.04 7.33 0.43
C GLU A 68 3.89 6.10 0.74
N GLU A 69 3.62 4.96 0.10
CA GLU A 69 4.42 3.74 0.25
C GLU A 69 5.89 3.99 -0.08
N ALA A 70 6.16 4.68 -1.19
CA ALA A 70 7.53 4.94 -1.66
C ALA A 70 8.29 5.86 -0.68
N ARG A 71 7.59 6.86 -0.11
CA ARG A 71 8.16 7.76 0.90
C ARG A 71 8.54 7.02 2.18
N GLU A 72 7.68 6.11 2.64
CA GLU A 72 7.83 5.47 3.95
C GLU A 72 8.81 4.29 3.97
N ASN A 73 9.14 3.69 2.82
CA ASN A 73 10.13 2.60 2.74
C ASN A 73 11.58 3.10 2.62
N GLU A 74 11.80 4.39 2.39
CA GLU A 74 13.13 5.05 2.41
C GLU A 74 14.18 4.46 1.44
N THR A 75 13.76 3.67 0.45
CA THR A 75 14.65 3.10 -0.59
C THR A 75 15.06 4.16 -1.61
N ASP A 76 16.21 3.99 -2.26
CA ASP A 76 16.67 4.97 -3.26
C ASP A 76 15.73 5.03 -4.48
N GLY A 77 15.24 3.88 -4.94
CA GLY A 77 14.22 3.84 -5.98
C GLY A 77 12.85 4.38 -5.51
N GLY A 78 12.48 4.16 -4.25
CA GLY A 78 11.26 4.74 -3.66
C GLY A 78 11.31 6.28 -3.65
N LYS A 79 12.45 6.89 -3.35
CA LYS A 79 12.63 8.34 -3.46
C LYS A 79 12.41 8.85 -4.89
N LEU A 80 12.90 8.12 -5.89
CA LEU A 80 12.68 8.45 -7.31
C LEU A 80 11.19 8.35 -7.67
N ILE A 81 10.52 7.26 -7.30
CA ILE A 81 9.07 7.05 -7.51
C ILE A 81 8.26 8.17 -6.85
N TYR A 82 8.55 8.49 -5.59
CA TYR A 82 7.88 9.57 -4.86
C TYR A 82 8.06 10.91 -5.59
N ASN A 83 9.29 11.29 -5.92
CA ASN A 83 9.56 12.56 -6.60
C ASN A 83 8.86 12.62 -7.97
N GLU A 84 8.83 11.51 -8.70
CA GLU A 84 8.14 11.40 -9.98
C GLU A 84 6.64 11.63 -9.81
N ILE A 85 5.96 10.90 -8.92
CA ILE A 85 4.51 11.07 -8.65
C ILE A 85 4.21 12.50 -8.17
N MET A 86 5.06 13.05 -7.32
CA MET A 86 4.87 14.39 -6.78
C MET A 86 5.10 15.51 -7.80
N SER A 87 5.74 15.21 -8.93
CA SER A 87 5.95 16.15 -10.04
C SER A 87 4.71 16.32 -10.95
N PHE A 88 3.76 15.37 -10.91
CA PHE A 88 2.54 15.46 -11.70
C PHE A 88 1.66 16.61 -11.23
N LYS A 89 1.03 17.31 -12.19
CA LYS A 89 0.09 18.41 -11.92
C LYS A 89 -1.14 17.95 -11.13
N SER A 90 -1.62 16.75 -11.42
CA SER A 90 -2.74 16.10 -10.75
C SER A 90 -2.39 14.65 -10.47
N ARG A 91 -2.77 14.16 -9.29
CA ARG A 91 -2.66 12.76 -8.86
C ARG A 91 -4.06 12.21 -8.59
N TYR A 92 -4.21 10.90 -8.49
CA TYR A 92 -5.47 10.26 -8.15
C TYR A 92 -5.36 9.34 -6.94
N ALA A 93 -6.49 9.05 -6.31
CA ALA A 93 -6.63 8.03 -5.29
C ALA A 93 -7.69 7.03 -5.75
N ILE A 94 -7.27 5.81 -6.07
CA ILE A 94 -8.18 4.78 -6.60
C ILE A 94 -8.15 3.49 -5.79
N MET A 95 -7.03 3.22 -5.10
CA MET A 95 -6.84 1.99 -4.33
C MET A 95 -7.28 2.26 -2.89
N TYR A 96 -8.48 1.78 -2.55
CA TYR A 96 -9.06 1.97 -1.22
C TYR A 96 -8.82 0.72 -0.37
N GLU A 97 -7.86 0.81 0.54
CA GLU A 97 -7.36 -0.30 1.35
C GLU A 97 -8.42 -0.83 2.33
N CYS A 98 -9.15 0.08 2.98
CA CYS A 98 -10.22 -0.27 3.92
C CYS A 98 -11.47 -0.89 3.28
N LYS A 99 -11.64 -0.70 1.96
CA LYS A 99 -12.73 -1.30 1.19
C LYS A 99 -12.28 -2.49 0.35
N ARG A 100 -10.96 -2.66 0.17
CA ARG A 100 -10.37 -3.57 -0.81
C ARG A 100 -11.02 -3.36 -2.16
N THR A 101 -10.87 -2.16 -2.73
CA THR A 101 -11.40 -1.85 -4.07
C THR A 101 -10.43 -0.99 -4.86
N VAL A 102 -10.45 -1.16 -6.19
CA VAL A 102 -9.82 -0.26 -7.16
C VAL A 102 -10.93 0.43 -7.96
N GLU A 103 -11.18 1.71 -7.70
CA GLU A 103 -12.24 2.50 -8.37
C GLU A 103 -11.70 3.18 -9.63
N LEU A 104 -12.23 2.82 -10.81
CA LEU A 104 -11.72 3.31 -12.10
C LEU A 104 -12.62 4.37 -12.74
N MET A 105 -13.85 4.57 -12.25
CA MET A 105 -14.83 5.46 -12.86
C MET A 105 -15.04 6.73 -12.02
N ASN A 106 -15.27 6.58 -10.72
CA ASN A 106 -15.63 7.69 -9.82
C ASN A 106 -14.56 7.90 -8.74
N TYR A 107 -13.31 8.09 -9.17
CA TYR A 107 -12.17 8.27 -8.27
C TYR A 107 -11.87 9.74 -7.96
N GLU A 108 -11.13 9.97 -6.88
CA GLU A 108 -10.71 11.30 -6.45
C GLU A 108 -9.57 11.83 -7.32
N CYS A 109 -9.77 12.99 -7.95
CA CYS A 109 -8.74 13.72 -8.70
C CYS A 109 -9.06 15.23 -8.74
N PRO A 110 -8.14 16.13 -8.32
CA PRO A 110 -6.81 15.83 -7.80
C PRO A 110 -6.89 15.27 -6.37
N ALA A 111 -6.11 14.21 -6.12
CA ALA A 111 -5.89 13.65 -4.80
C ALA A 111 -4.57 14.15 -4.18
N TYR A 112 -4.51 14.10 -2.85
CA TYR A 112 -3.36 14.53 -2.06
C TYR A 112 -2.93 13.44 -1.09
N LEU A 113 -1.66 13.48 -0.66
CA LEU A 113 -1.17 12.64 0.43
C LEU A 113 -1.97 12.99 1.69
N ASN A 114 -2.47 11.97 2.38
CA ASN A 114 -3.32 12.11 3.56
C ASN A 114 -2.80 11.31 4.78
N GLY A 115 -1.76 10.50 4.60
CA GLY A 115 -1.13 9.68 5.63
C GLY A 115 -1.94 8.47 6.07
N ASN A 116 -3.00 8.12 5.33
CA ASN A 116 -3.87 7.00 5.66
C ASN A 116 -3.45 5.70 4.97
N THR A 117 -2.49 5.73 4.04
CA THR A 117 -2.04 4.51 3.37
C THR A 117 -1.48 3.49 4.38
N GLU A 118 -1.97 2.26 4.32
CA GLU A 118 -1.46 1.05 4.96
C GLU A 118 -0.14 0.63 4.31
N VAL A 119 0.87 1.49 4.53
CA VAL A 119 2.23 1.28 4.08
C VAL A 119 2.86 0.07 4.77
N ARG A 120 3.87 -0.54 4.14
CA ARG A 120 4.43 -1.84 4.53
C ARG A 120 4.76 -1.99 6.02
N TRP A 121 5.28 -0.95 6.67
CA TRP A 121 5.60 -1.03 8.11
C TRP A 121 4.35 -1.14 8.99
N ARG A 122 3.20 -0.59 8.56
CA ARG A 122 1.90 -0.74 9.27
C ARG A 122 1.37 -2.16 9.18
N LEU A 123 1.58 -2.81 8.05
CA LEU A 123 1.18 -4.21 7.81
C LEU A 123 1.85 -5.21 8.76
N THR A 124 2.95 -4.82 9.40
CA THR A 124 3.63 -5.67 10.38
C THR A 124 2.92 -5.69 11.74
N ALA A 125 2.02 -4.73 12.00
CA ALA A 125 1.23 -4.72 13.22
C ALA A 125 0.28 -5.92 13.26
N ARG A 126 0.21 -6.63 14.39
CA ARG A 126 -0.75 -7.72 14.59
C ARG A 126 -1.51 -7.57 15.89
N GLN A 127 -2.79 -7.93 15.85
CA GLN A 127 -3.67 -8.02 17.01
C GLN A 127 -3.83 -9.49 17.38
N GLY A 128 -3.50 -9.84 18.63
CA GLY A 128 -3.65 -11.19 19.15
C GLY A 128 -5.10 -11.63 19.12
N ILE A 129 -5.37 -12.83 18.58
CA ILE A 129 -6.72 -13.42 18.46
C ILE A 129 -7.46 -13.48 19.82
N THR A 130 -6.74 -13.53 20.94
CA THR A 130 -7.32 -13.51 22.28
C THR A 130 -7.95 -12.16 22.64
N ARG A 131 -7.58 -11.08 21.96
CA ARG A 131 -8.04 -9.71 22.19
C ARG A 131 -9.36 -9.46 21.46
N ARG A 132 -10.40 -10.15 21.95
CA ARG A 132 -11.85 -9.95 21.74
C ARG A 132 -12.40 -10.04 20.30
N VAL A 133 -13.29 -11.02 20.14
CA VAL A 133 -14.32 -11.22 19.10
C VAL A 133 -15.38 -10.07 19.03
N ASN A 134 -15.15 -8.93 19.70
CA ASN A 134 -16.17 -7.89 19.91
C ASN A 134 -15.84 -6.52 19.27
N ASP A 135 -14.69 -6.37 18.60
CA ASP A 135 -14.42 -5.16 17.82
C ASP A 135 -14.88 -5.38 16.38
N ASP A 136 -15.56 -4.38 15.81
CA ASP A 136 -15.92 -4.33 14.38
C ASP A 136 -14.63 -4.27 13.56
N LEU A 137 -14.01 -5.43 13.33
CA LEU A 137 -12.79 -5.53 12.54
C LEU A 137 -13.10 -5.01 11.14
N LEU A 138 -12.37 -3.98 10.72
CA LEU A 138 -12.51 -3.41 9.38
C LEU A 138 -11.63 -4.16 8.39
N PRO A 139 -12.10 -4.36 7.14
CA PRO A 139 -11.29 -4.99 6.11
C PRO A 139 -9.94 -4.27 5.98
N CYS A 140 -8.86 -5.04 5.96
CA CYS A 140 -7.52 -4.53 5.67
C CYS A 140 -7.04 -5.03 4.30
N ILE A 141 -5.97 -4.42 3.80
CA ILE A 141 -5.41 -4.75 2.49
C ILE A 141 -4.78 -6.15 2.42
N GLU A 142 -4.38 -6.71 3.57
CA GLU A 142 -3.86 -8.09 3.70
C GLU A 142 -4.96 -9.15 3.77
N GLU A 143 -6.22 -8.73 3.90
CA GLU A 143 -7.39 -9.63 3.92
C GLU A 143 -7.44 -10.59 5.13
N ASP A 144 -6.64 -10.31 6.17
CA ASP A 144 -6.52 -11.10 7.40
C ASP A 144 -6.93 -10.33 8.67
N MET A 145 -7.42 -9.10 8.50
CA MET A 145 -7.85 -8.18 9.57
C MET A 145 -6.73 -7.79 10.54
N HIS A 146 -5.45 -7.90 10.15
CA HIS A 146 -4.28 -7.75 11.02
C HIS A 146 -4.28 -8.71 12.22
N LEU A 147 -4.87 -9.90 12.10
CA LEU A 147 -4.91 -10.89 13.17
C LEU A 147 -3.59 -11.66 13.28
N GLY A 148 -3.13 -11.87 14.50
CA GLY A 148 -1.97 -12.70 14.84
C GLY A 148 -2.23 -13.58 16.07
N LEU A 149 -1.32 -14.50 16.37
CA LEU A 149 -1.42 -15.31 17.60
C LEU A 149 -1.21 -14.45 18.86
N GLU A 150 -0.33 -13.46 18.76
CA GLU A 150 0.05 -12.52 19.81
C GLU A 150 -0.01 -11.08 19.27
N ASP A 151 -0.05 -10.10 20.18
CA ASP A 151 0.06 -8.70 19.81
C ASP A 151 1.47 -8.40 19.31
N GLN A 152 1.57 -7.77 18.13
CA GLN A 152 2.82 -7.28 17.57
C GLN A 152 2.69 -5.78 17.30
N GLU A 153 3.42 -4.97 18.07
CA GLU A 153 3.46 -3.52 17.87
C GLU A 153 4.45 -3.13 16.76
N VAL A 154 4.16 -2.00 16.11
CA VAL A 154 5.06 -1.38 15.13
C VAL A 154 6.28 -0.76 15.79
N ASP A 155 7.41 -0.74 15.08
CA ASP A 155 8.65 -0.12 15.55
C ASP A 155 8.42 1.36 15.94
N GLN A 156 8.92 1.75 17.12
CA GLN A 156 8.82 3.10 17.71
C GLN A 156 9.31 4.20 16.77
N ARG A 157 10.23 3.88 15.83
CA ARG A 157 10.69 4.81 14.78
C ARG A 157 9.54 5.37 13.93
N HIS A 158 8.43 4.65 13.83
CA HIS A 158 7.24 5.05 13.08
C HIS A 158 6.17 5.71 13.98
N GLY A 159 6.29 5.55 15.31
CA GLY A 159 5.42 6.18 16.31
C GLY A 159 5.80 7.62 16.67
N THR A 160 7.08 7.99 16.50
CA THR A 160 7.58 9.34 16.83
C THR A 160 7.63 10.22 15.59
N LEU A 161 6.66 11.12 15.45
CA LEU A 161 6.70 12.15 14.42
C LEU A 161 7.84 13.13 14.72
N SER A 162 8.94 13.04 14.00
CA SER A 162 9.88 14.16 13.89
C SER A 162 9.11 15.42 13.45
N GLY A 163 9.44 16.59 14.00
CA GLY A 163 8.67 17.84 13.80
C GLY A 163 8.39 18.20 12.34
N ASP A 164 9.24 17.76 11.41
CA ASP A 164 9.04 17.93 9.97
C ASP A 164 7.94 17.01 9.39
N LYS A 165 7.79 15.79 9.93
CA LYS A 165 6.70 14.85 9.58
C LYS A 165 5.36 15.27 10.21
N ALA A 166 5.37 16.02 11.31
CA ALA A 166 4.16 16.48 12.01
C ALA A 166 3.42 17.59 11.25
N ARG A 167 4.13 18.48 10.55
CA ARG A 167 3.53 19.59 9.78
C ARG A 167 2.64 19.13 8.62
N LEU A 168 2.90 17.93 8.09
CA LEU A 168 2.15 17.31 6.99
C LEU A 168 1.05 16.34 7.45
N ARG A 169 0.94 16.05 8.75
CA ARG A 169 -0.03 15.11 9.36
C ARG A 169 -1.05 15.80 10.27
N THR A 170 -1.32 17.09 10.05
CA THR A 170 -2.39 17.75 10.81
C THR A 170 -3.73 17.16 10.38
N VAL A 171 -4.32 16.41 11.32
CA VAL A 171 -5.63 15.76 11.37
C VAL A 171 -5.65 14.27 10.97
N LEU A 172 -6.00 13.44 11.98
CA LEU A 172 -6.44 12.02 11.96
C LEU A 172 -5.39 10.89 12.11
N CYS A 173 -4.59 10.93 13.18
CA CYS A 173 -3.93 9.70 13.69
C CYS A 173 -4.74 8.93 14.75
N LEU A 174 -6.04 9.19 14.97
CA LEU A 174 -6.80 8.53 16.05
C LEU A 174 -8.27 8.18 15.71
N GLY A 175 -8.69 8.06 14.45
CA GLY A 175 -10.14 7.91 14.20
C GLY A 175 -10.65 7.45 12.85
N ILE A 176 -9.93 6.65 12.06
CA ILE A 176 -10.48 6.15 10.76
C ILE A 176 -10.53 4.62 10.67
N CYS A 177 -10.43 3.92 11.80
CA CYS A 177 -10.97 2.56 11.93
C CYS A 177 -12.17 2.47 12.90
N ARG A 178 -12.83 3.60 13.17
CA ARG A 178 -14.10 3.66 13.89
C ARG A 178 -15.05 4.59 13.15
N ARG A 179 -15.78 4.04 12.19
CA ARG A 179 -17.15 4.42 11.83
C ARG A 179 -17.70 3.46 10.79
#